data_AF-A0A3B9BDD6-F1
#
_entry.id   AF-A0A3B9BDD6-F1
#
_cell.length_a   1.000
_cell.length_b   1.000
_cell.length_c   1.000
_cell.angle_alpha   90.00
_cell.angle_beta   90.00
_cell.angle_gamma   90.00
#
_symmetry.space_group_name_H-M   'P 1'
#
loop_
_entity.id
_entity.type
_entity.pdbx_description
1 polymer ?
#
loop_
_entity_poly.entity_id
_entity_poly.type
_entity_poly.pdbx_seq_one_letter_code
_entity_poly.pdbx_strand_id
1 'polypeptide(L)'
;YFSKKIEMKTIYTLVIILLAAATTFAQPIQCFFAISTESPREVMMATDQLMKSEFGKSFPGSVALYQEAFNGEQSHTHTLGFTFD
;
A
#
# COMPACT_ATOMS: atom_id res chain seq x y z
N TYR A 1 25.30 -34.75 -25.79
CA TYR A 1 25.54 -33.58 -24.93
C TYR A 1 24.18 -32.98 -24.62
N PHE A 2 23.44 -33.23 -23.54
CA PHE A 2 23.64 -33.73 -22.19
C PHE A 2 22.32 -34.44 -21.80
N SER A 3 22.37 -35.61 -21.16
CA SER A 3 21.23 -36.12 -20.37
C SER A 3 21.78 -36.59 -19.03
N LYS A 4 21.97 -35.63 -18.12
CA LYS A 4 22.24 -35.95 -16.71
C LYS A 4 20.89 -36.26 -16.07
N LYS A 5 20.69 -37.51 -15.63
CA LYS A 5 19.54 -37.87 -14.79
C LYS A 5 19.54 -36.96 -13.56
N ILE A 6 18.47 -36.20 -13.38
CA ILE A 6 18.29 -35.36 -12.19
C ILE A 6 17.95 -36.30 -11.03
N GLU A 7 18.70 -36.20 -9.93
CA GLU A 7 18.47 -37.03 -8.75
C GLU A 7 17.21 -36.60 -8.01
N MET A 8 16.46 -37.56 -7.44
CA MET A 8 15.25 -37.30 -6.67
C MET A 8 15.47 -36.33 -5.50
N LYS A 9 16.65 -36.39 -4.86
CA LYS A 9 17.04 -35.46 -3.81
C LYS A 9 17.09 -34.02 -4.30
N THR A 10 17.54 -33.79 -5.54
CA THR A 10 17.56 -32.46 -6.16
C THR A 10 16.14 -31.94 -6.38
N ILE A 11 15.21 -32.80 -6.80
CA ILE A 11 13.79 -32.44 -6.97
C ILE A 11 13.17 -32.05 -5.62
N TYR A 12 13.37 -32.86 -4.58
CA TYR A 12 12.85 -32.53 -3.24
C TYR A 12 13.44 -31.25 -2.68
N THR A 13 14.73 -31.02 -2.88
CA THR A 13 15.40 -29.79 -2.44
C THR A 13 14.80 -28.57 -3.14
N LEU A 14 14.56 -28.65 -4.45
CA LEU A 14 13.94 -27.57 -5.21
C LEU A 14 12.49 -27.29 -4.77
N VAL A 15 11.70 -28.34 -4.50
CA VAL A 15 10.32 -28.19 -4.01
C VAL A 15 10.28 -27.51 -2.64
N ILE A 16 11.19 -27.86 -1.72
CA ILE A 16 11.27 -27.24 -0.40
C ILE A 16 11.66 -25.76 -0.51
N ILE A 17 12.60 -25.42 -1.40
CA ILE A 17 12.98 -24.02 -1.66
C ILE A 17 11.80 -23.23 -2.23
N LEU A 18 11.05 -23.83 -3.17
CA LEU A 18 9.90 -23.18 -3.79
C LEU A 18 8.78 -22.89 -2.77
N LEU A 19 8.53 -23.82 -1.86
CA LEU A 19 7.55 -23.67 -0.78
C LEU A 19 8.00 -22.64 0.27
N ALA A 20 9.29 -22.61 0.61
CA ALA A 20 9.84 -21.62 1.55
C ALA A 20 9.86 -20.20 0.97
N ALA A 21 9.95 -20.06 -0.37
CA ALA A 21 9.90 -18.78 -1.07
C ALA A 21 8.46 -18.24 -1.23
N ALA A 22 7.43 -19.03 -0.91
CA ALA A 22 6.05 -18.60 -0.94
C ALA A 22 5.70 -17.75 0.30
N THR A 23 6.34 -16.59 0.44
CA THR A 23 5.90 -15.57 1.38
C THR A 23 4.76 -14.78 0.76
N THR A 24 3.55 -14.92 1.32
CA THR A 24 2.43 -14.02 1.02
C THR A 24 2.66 -12.73 1.81
N PHE A 25 3.14 -11.68 1.16
CA PHE A 25 3.10 -10.34 1.73
C PHE A 25 1.66 -9.85 1.64
N ALA A 26 0.99 -9.72 2.79
CA ALA A 26 -0.25 -8.95 2.84
C ALA A 26 0.07 -7.54 2.29
N GLN A 27 -0.56 -7.18 1.18
CA GLN A 27 -0.42 -5.83 0.65
C GLN A 27 -1.26 -4.90 1.53
N PRO A 28 -0.73 -3.71 1.88
CA PRO A 28 -1.50 -2.76 2.66
C PRO A 28 -2.79 -2.41 1.93
N ILE A 29 -3.89 -2.32 2.68
CA ILE A 29 -5.17 -1.92 2.11
C ILE A 29 -5.16 -0.40 2.03
N GLN A 30 -5.56 0.13 0.87
CA GLN A 30 -5.65 1.57 0.66
C GLN A 30 -7.09 2.00 0.38
N CYS A 31 -7.48 3.10 1.02
CA CYS A 31 -8.76 3.77 0.78
C CYS A 31 -8.50 5.21 0.38
N PHE A 32 -9.16 5.65 -0.70
CA PHE A 32 -8.93 6.96 -1.30
C PHE A 32 -10.22 7.78 -1.29
N PHE A 33 -10.12 9.02 -0.81
CA PHE A 33 -11.20 9.99 -0.82
C PHE A 33 -10.81 11.18 -1.69
N ALA A 34 -11.46 11.30 -2.83
CA ALA A 34 -11.30 12.41 -3.75
C ALA A 34 -11.85 13.71 -3.12
N ILE A 35 -11.06 14.78 -3.19
CA ILE A 35 -11.42 16.10 -2.70
C ILE A 35 -11.00 17.22 -3.68
N SER A 36 -11.76 18.30 -3.70
CA SER A 36 -11.36 19.56 -4.35
C SER A 36 -11.02 20.59 -3.28
N THR A 37 -9.80 21.12 -3.31
CA THR A 37 -9.36 22.14 -2.37
C THR A 37 -8.36 23.07 -3.02
N GLU A 38 -8.51 24.37 -2.74
CA GLU A 38 -7.51 25.40 -3.07
C GLU A 38 -6.51 25.62 -1.92
N SER A 39 -6.79 25.03 -0.74
CA SER A 39 -6.01 25.17 0.49
C SER A 39 -5.47 23.81 0.98
N PRO A 40 -4.57 23.13 0.23
CA PRO A 40 -4.05 21.82 0.63
C PRO A 40 -3.34 21.84 1.98
N ARG A 41 -2.71 22.96 2.34
CA ARG A 41 -2.09 23.17 3.66
C ARG A 41 -3.11 23.02 4.79
N GLU A 42 -4.29 23.62 4.66
CA GLU A 42 -5.32 23.59 5.70
C GLU A 42 -5.88 22.18 5.86
N VAL A 43 -6.06 21.46 4.75
CA VAL A 43 -6.47 20.05 4.76
C VAL A 43 -5.44 19.19 5.50
N MET A 44 -4.14 19.36 5.20
CA MET A 44 -3.08 18.65 5.91
C MET A 44 -3.05 18.98 7.40
N MET A 45 -3.21 20.26 7.78
CA MET A 45 -3.24 20.67 9.19
C MET A 45 -4.43 20.07 9.95
N ALA A 46 -5.63 20.09 9.35
CA ALA A 46 -6.82 19.49 9.94
C ALA A 46 -6.66 17.96 10.07
N THR A 47 -6.05 17.33 9.07
CA THR A 47 -5.79 15.88 9.06
C THR A 47 -4.76 15.51 10.13
N ASP A 48 -3.68 16.27 10.28
CA ASP A 48 -2.68 16.11 11.34
C ASP A 48 -3.29 16.29 12.73
N GLN A 49 -4.15 17.29 12.91
CA GLN A 49 -4.89 17.47 14.16
C GLN A 49 -5.80 16.26 14.47
N LEU A 50 -6.49 15.72 13.47
CA LEU A 50 -7.30 14.50 13.61
C LEU A 50 -6.43 13.32 14.03
N MET A 51 -5.31 13.08 13.36
CA MET A 51 -4.42 11.95 13.66
C MET A 51 -3.74 12.07 15.04
N LYS A 52 -3.57 13.29 15.56
CA LYS A 52 -3.08 13.55 16.92
C LYS A 52 -4.13 13.40 18.02
N SER A 53 -5.42 13.32 17.67
CA SER A 53 -6.50 13.07 18.64
C SER A 53 -6.42 11.65 19.22
N GLU A 54 -7.15 11.39 20.31
CA GLU A 54 -7.23 10.04 20.89
C GLU A 54 -7.78 9.01 19.90
N PHE A 55 -8.74 9.40 19.06
CA PHE A 55 -9.21 8.55 17.97
C PHE A 55 -8.08 8.28 16.96
N GLY A 56 -7.39 9.33 16.50
CA GLY A 56 -6.33 9.23 15.51
C GLY A 56 -5.15 8.36 15.95
N LYS A 57 -4.78 8.41 17.23
CA LYS A 57 -3.76 7.51 17.81
C LYS A 57 -4.17 6.04 17.83
N SER A 58 -5.48 5.76 17.90
CA SER A 58 -6.03 4.39 17.86
C SER A 58 -6.33 3.91 16.45
N PHE A 59 -6.27 4.79 15.45
CA PHE A 59 -6.58 4.47 14.07
C PHE A 59 -5.49 3.55 13.49
N PRO A 60 -5.83 2.37 12.94
CA PRO A 60 -4.86 1.37 12.49
C PRO A 60 -4.33 1.69 11.08
N GLY A 61 -3.84 2.91 10.88
CA GLY A 61 -3.36 3.33 9.58
C GLY A 61 -2.72 4.70 9.56
N SER A 62 -2.14 5.02 8.41
CA SER A 62 -1.58 6.34 8.10
C SER A 62 -2.43 7.04 7.04
N VAL A 63 -2.26 8.35 6.94
CA VAL A 63 -2.96 9.18 5.96
C VAL A 63 -1.98 10.10 5.24
N ALA A 64 -2.17 10.25 3.94
CA ALA A 64 -1.43 11.17 3.09
C ALA A 64 -2.38 11.96 2.19
N LEU A 65 -1.99 13.19 1.87
CA LEU A 65 -2.66 14.01 0.87
C LEU A 65 -1.86 13.97 -0.44
N TYR A 66 -2.51 13.51 -1.50
CA TYR A 66 -1.97 13.46 -2.85
C TYR A 66 -2.56 14.61 -3.67
N GLN A 67 -1.75 15.26 -4.50
CA GLN A 67 -2.24 16.21 -5.49
C GLN A 67 -2.37 15.51 -6.83
N GLU A 68 -3.52 15.69 -7.47
CA GLU A 68 -3.78 15.14 -8.79
C GLU A 68 -3.31 16.14 -9.86
N ALA A 69 -2.07 15.98 -10.31
CA ALA A 69 -1.53 16.81 -11.39
C ALA A 69 -2.21 16.51 -12.74
N PHE A 70 -2.67 15.28 -12.93
CA PHE A 70 -3.37 14.82 -14.13
C PHE A 70 -4.53 13.91 -13.71
N ASN A 71 -5.78 14.36 -13.91
CA ASN A 71 -6.96 13.64 -13.42
C ASN A 71 -8.04 13.37 -14.49
N GLY A 72 -7.68 13.54 -15.77
CA GLY A 72 -8.61 13.34 -16.88
C GLY A 72 -9.89 14.18 -16.73
N GLU A 73 -11.04 13.52 -16.85
CA GLU A 73 -12.37 14.14 -16.72
C GLU A 73 -12.82 14.35 -15.26
N GLN A 74 -12.03 13.91 -14.27
CA GLN A 74 -12.41 14.08 -12.87
C GLN A 74 -12.02 15.48 -12.36
N SER A 75 -12.98 16.14 -11.71
CA SER A 75 -12.83 17.51 -11.23
C SER A 75 -12.15 17.64 -9.86
N HIS A 76 -11.82 16.51 -9.22
CA HIS A 76 -11.12 16.54 -7.94
C HIS A 76 -9.65 16.92 -8.13
N THR A 77 -9.11 17.67 -7.18
CA THR A 77 -7.75 18.22 -7.28
C THR A 77 -6.73 17.45 -6.44
N HIS A 78 -7.23 16.72 -5.44
CA HIS A 78 -6.43 16.03 -4.45
C HIS A 78 -7.16 14.77 -3.98
N THR A 79 -6.42 13.87 -3.35
CA THR A 79 -6.94 12.65 -2.76
C THR A 79 -6.36 12.45 -1.37
N LEU A 80 -7.20 12.17 -0.38
CA LEU A 80 -6.75 11.64 0.91
C LEU A 80 -6.65 10.13 0.81
N GLY A 81 -5.44 9.59 0.91
CA GLY A 81 -5.19 8.15 0.93
C GLY A 81 -4.90 7.67 2.34
N PHE A 82 -5.70 6.70 2.80
CA PHE A 82 -5.49 5.97 4.05
C PHE A 82 -4.86 4.62 3.76
N THR A 83 -3.75 4.31 4.43
CA THR A 83 -3.04 3.04 4.29
C THR A 83 -3.13 2.27 5.60
N PHE A 84 -3.66 1.04 5.53
CA PHE A 84 -3.79 0.11 6.65
C PHE A 84 -2.78 -1.03 6.48
N ASP A 85 -1.96 -1.25 7.52
CA ASP A 85 -0.91 -2.29 7.56
C ASP A 85 -1.40 -3.59 8.22
#